data_AF-A0AB33KTS9-F1
#
_entry.id   AF-A0AB33KTS9-F1
#
_cell.length_a   1.000
_cell.length_b   1.000
_cell.length_c   1.000
_cell.angle_alpha   90.00
_cell.angle_beta   90.00
_cell.angle_gamma   90.00
#
_symmetry.space_group_name_H-M   'P 1'
#
loop_
_entity.id
_entity.type
_entity.pdbx_description
1 polymer ?
#
loop_
_entity_poly.entity_id
_entity_poly.type
_entity_poly.pdbx_seq_one_letter_code
_entity_poly.pdbx_strand_id
1 'polypeptide(L)'
;MLVDIDHLLASPIFDPNRCSFGFHLFHSYYAIGVYVILLFFKRPYNIIGLGLLLHMLTDFIDCLFMYNTCSSCLENAPAQRLLEAINKLLF
;
A
#
# COMPACT_ATOMS: atom_id res chain seq x y z
N MET A 1 -2.60 8.78 7.46
CA MET A 1 -3.01 8.10 8.72
C MET A 1 -1.77 7.83 9.56
N LEU A 2 -1.86 7.59 10.88
CA LEU A 2 -0.67 7.37 11.75
C LEU A 2 0.31 6.29 11.25
N VAL A 3 -0.19 5.34 10.44
CA VAL A 3 0.61 4.32 9.78
C VAL A 3 1.70 4.90 8.87
N ASP A 4 1.50 6.09 8.29
CA ASP A 4 2.44 6.73 7.36
C ASP A 4 3.72 7.23 8.05
N ILE A 5 3.81 7.14 9.38
CA ILE A 5 5.05 7.47 10.11
C ILE A 5 6.21 6.60 9.63
N ASP A 6 5.95 5.40 9.10
CA ASP A 6 6.98 4.55 8.52
C ASP A 6 7.67 5.16 7.28
N HIS A 7 7.05 6.15 6.62
CA HIS A 7 7.70 6.93 5.54
C HIS A 7 8.94 7.67 6.01
N LEU A 8 9.00 8.08 7.28
CA LEU A 8 10.18 8.76 7.84
C LEU A 8 11.41 7.85 7.90
N LEU A 9 11.22 6.54 7.80
CA LEU A 9 12.29 5.54 7.76
C LEU A 9 12.80 5.27 6.35
N ALA A 10 12.14 5.82 5.32
CA ALA A 10 12.55 5.64 3.93
C ALA A 10 13.62 6.65 3.51
N SER A 11 14.50 6.22 2.61
CA SER A 11 15.49 7.07 1.93
C SER A 11 15.27 6.99 0.42
N PRO A 12 14.85 8.07 -0.26
CA PRO A 12 14.51 9.39 0.29
C PRO A 12 13.18 9.38 1.05
N ILE A 13 12.99 10.34 1.97
CA ILE A 13 11.74 10.44 2.77
C ILE A 13 10.54 10.70 1.85
N PHE A 14 10.67 11.65 0.91
CA PHE A 14 9.66 11.96 -0.10
C PHE A 14 10.16 11.58 -1.49
N ASP A 15 9.35 10.81 -2.20
CA ASP A 15 9.58 10.42 -3.60
C ASP A 15 8.23 10.39 -4.32
N PRO A 16 8.01 11.25 -5.33
CA PRO A 16 6.74 11.28 -6.06
C PRO A 16 6.54 10.04 -6.97
N ASN A 17 7.60 9.29 -7.28
CA ASN A 17 7.54 8.13 -8.17
C ASN A 17 7.64 6.81 -7.38
N ARG A 18 7.20 6.78 -6.13
CA ARG A 18 7.26 5.61 -5.28
C ARG A 18 5.87 5.11 -4.94
N CYS A 19 5.65 3.82 -5.17
CA CYS A 19 4.50 3.11 -4.62
C CYS A 19 4.79 2.66 -3.18
N SER A 20 4.03 3.17 -2.20
CA SER A 20 4.16 2.80 -0.78
C SER A 20 3.71 1.37 -0.50
N PHE A 21 2.77 0.83 -1.30
CA PHE A 21 2.20 -0.49 -1.11
C PHE A 21 3.26 -1.60 -1.26
N GLY A 22 3.56 -2.29 -0.16
CA GLY A 22 4.59 -3.32 -0.10
C GLY A 22 6.03 -2.79 0.07
N PHE A 23 6.24 -1.47 0.18
CA PHE A 23 7.58 -0.87 0.29
C PHE A 23 7.97 -0.57 1.74
N HIS A 24 7.15 0.18 2.48
CA HIS A 24 7.48 0.55 3.87
C HIS A 24 7.12 -0.55 4.87
N LEU A 25 7.64 -0.44 6.09
CA LEU A 25 7.48 -1.46 7.12
C LEU A 25 6.00 -1.73 7.47
N PHE A 26 5.20 -0.68 7.68
CA PHE A 26 3.78 -0.80 8.02
C PHE A 26 2.87 -0.94 6.79
N HIS A 27 3.43 -0.73 5.60
CA HIS A 27 2.78 -0.99 4.31
C HIS A 27 3.21 -2.33 3.70
N SER A 28 4.01 -3.13 4.42
CA SER A 28 4.50 -4.43 3.97
C SER A 28 3.37 -5.47 3.88
N TYR A 29 3.54 -6.48 3.02
CA TYR A 29 2.57 -7.57 2.91
C TYR A 29 2.34 -8.31 4.23
N TYR A 30 3.36 -8.39 5.10
CA TYR A 30 3.24 -8.96 6.43
C TYR A 30 2.36 -8.10 7.34
N ALA A 31 2.53 -6.76 7.31
CA ALA A 31 1.70 -5.84 8.07
C ALA A 31 0.23 -5.89 7.62
N ILE A 32 -0.02 -5.95 6.31
CA ILE A 32 -1.37 -6.13 5.74
C ILE A 32 -2.01 -7.42 6.26
N GLY A 33 -1.26 -8.53 6.30
CA GLY A 33 -1.73 -9.79 6.88
C GLY A 33 -2.15 -9.65 8.34
N VAL A 34 -1.38 -8.92 9.15
CA VAL A 34 -1.74 -8.62 10.55
C VAL A 34 -3.03 -7.79 10.60
N TYR A 35 -3.20 -6.80 9.73
CA TYR A 35 -4.43 -5.98 9.71
C TYR A 35 -5.68 -6.78 9.34
N VAL A 36 -5.55 -7.78 8.46
CA VAL A 36 -6.62 -8.77 8.21
C VAL A 36 -6.93 -9.58 9.46
N ILE A 37 -5.91 -10.03 10.19
CA ILE A 37 -6.11 -10.77 11.44
C ILE A 37 -6.82 -9.89 12.49
N LEU A 38 -6.53 -8.58 12.53
CA LEU A 38 -7.19 -7.63 13.44
C LEU A 38 -8.72 -7.59 13.28
N LEU A 39 -9.25 -7.90 12.09
CA LEU A 39 -10.70 -7.94 11.84
C LEU A 39 -11.45 -8.98 12.67
N PHE A 40 -10.78 -10.06 13.08
CA PHE A 40 -11.39 -11.16 13.82
C PHE A 40 -11.45 -10.93 15.34
N PHE A 41 -10.79 -9.89 15.84
CA PHE A 41 -10.86 -9.51 17.25
C PHE A 41 -12.06 -8.62 17.56
N LYS A 42 -12.45 -8.55 18.84
CA LYS A 42 -13.51 -7.63 19.29
C LYS A 42 -13.05 -6.17 19.21
N ARG A 43 -14.01 -5.24 19.34
CA ARG A 43 -13.72 -3.81 19.43
C ARG A 43 -12.68 -3.54 20.54
N PRO A 44 -11.73 -2.62 20.33
CA PRO A 44 -11.62 -1.70 19.19
C PRO A 44 -10.81 -2.26 18.00
N TYR A 45 -10.19 -3.43 18.13
CA TYR A 45 -9.21 -3.94 17.18
C TYR A 45 -9.75 -4.15 15.76
N ASN A 46 -10.99 -4.61 15.62
CA ASN A 46 -11.63 -4.76 14.30
C ASN A 46 -11.82 -3.44 13.55
N ILE A 47 -12.16 -2.35 14.26
CA ILE A 47 -12.32 -1.02 13.65
C ILE A 47 -10.96 -0.49 13.21
N ILE A 48 -9.93 -0.67 14.04
CA ILE A 48 -8.56 -0.29 13.71
C ILE A 48 -8.09 -1.08 12.48
N GLY A 49 -8.24 -2.41 12.49
CA GLY A 49 -7.88 -3.27 11.36
C GLY A 49 -8.58 -2.87 10.06
N LEU A 50 -9.88 -2.56 10.13
CA LEU A 50 -10.65 -2.09 8.97
C LEU A 50 -10.12 -0.75 8.45
N GLY A 51 -9.84 0.22 9.33
CA GLY A 51 -9.26 1.50 8.94
C GLY A 51 -7.88 1.34 8.30
N LEU A 52 -7.03 0.47 8.86
CA LEU A 52 -5.71 0.16 8.31
C LEU A 52 -5.81 -0.47 6.92
N LEU A 53 -6.70 -1.44 6.73
CA LEU A 53 -6.91 -2.09 5.42
C LEU A 53 -7.47 -1.14 4.37
N LEU A 54 -8.39 -0.25 4.74
CA LEU A 54 -8.90 0.77 3.83
C LEU A 54 -7.81 1.75 3.39
N HIS A 55 -6.90 2.12 4.30
CA HIS A 55 -5.74 2.95 3.94
C HIS A 55 -4.80 2.22 2.97
N MET A 56 -4.47 0.95 3.23
CA MET A 56 -3.65 0.14 2.29
C MET A 56 -4.32 0.03 0.91
N LEU A 57 -5.65 -0.07 0.87
CA LEU A 57 -6.42 -0.09 -0.36
C LEU A 57 -6.32 1.25 -1.10
N THR A 58 -6.43 2.38 -0.41
CA THR A 58 -6.28 3.69 -1.05
C THR A 58 -4.87 3.94 -1.58
N ASP A 59 -3.83 3.50 -0.85
CA ASP A 59 -2.45 3.59 -1.34
C ASP A 59 -2.23 2.73 -2.59
N PHE A 60 -2.83 1.53 -2.61
CA PHE A 60 -2.76 0.66 -3.79
C PHE A 60 -3.46 1.29 -5.00
N ILE A 61 -4.63 1.91 -4.81
CA ILE A 61 -5.36 2.60 -5.88
C ILE A 61 -4.54 3.78 -6.41
N ASP A 62 -3.90 4.55 -5.54
CA ASP A 62 -3.02 5.66 -5.94
C ASP A 62 -1.83 5.15 -6.79
N CYS A 63 -1.19 4.06 -6.36
CA CYS A 63 -0.17 3.39 -7.17
C CYS A 63 -0.69 2.93 -8.53
N LEU A 64 -1.92 2.44 -8.61
CA LEU A 64 -2.53 1.98 -9.86
C LEU A 64 -2.78 3.14 -10.84
N PHE A 65 -3.29 4.27 -10.35
CA PHE A 65 -3.48 5.47 -11.16
C PHE A 65 -2.15 6.05 -11.64
N MET A 66 -1.13 6.04 -10.77
CA MET A 66 0.23 6.43 -11.15
C MET A 66 0.81 5.49 -12.20
N TYR A 67 0.67 4.17 -12.04
CA TYR A 67 1.14 3.17 -13.01
C TYR A 67 0.47 3.34 -14.39
N ASN A 68 -0.83 3.60 -14.41
CA ASN A 68 -1.58 3.85 -15.64
C ASN A 68 -1.08 5.10 -16.37
N THR A 69 -0.70 6.13 -15.62
CA THR A 69 -0.16 7.39 -16.16
C THR A 69 1.30 7.27 -16.61
N CYS A 70 2.12 6.56 -15.82
CA CYS A 70 3.55 6.37 -16.04
C CYS A 70 4.00 5.02 -15.50
N SER A 71 4.02 4.00 -16.36
CA SER A 71 4.47 2.66 -15.97
C SER A 71 5.97 2.59 -15.66
N SER A 72 6.79 3.38 -16.36
CA SER A 72 8.24 3.47 -16.12
C SER A 72 8.58 4.09 -14.76
N CYS A 73 7.70 4.90 -14.19
CA CYS A 73 7.89 5.50 -12.87
C CYS A 73 7.90 4.44 -11.74
N LEU A 74 7.24 3.29 -11.95
CA LEU A 74 7.07 2.22 -10.95
C LEU A 74 7.74 0.90 -11.37
N GLU A 75 8.70 0.95 -12.29
CA GLU A 75 9.36 -0.25 -12.84
C GLU A 75 10.10 -1.08 -11.78
N ASN A 76 10.49 -0.48 -10.66
CA ASN A 76 11.18 -1.15 -9.55
C ASN A 76 10.33 -1.26 -8.28
N ALA A 77 9.02 -0.99 -8.38
CA ALA A 77 8.14 -1.08 -7.23
C ALA A 77 7.93 -2.54 -6.78
N PRO A 78 7.86 -2.81 -5.46
CA PRO A 78 7.58 -4.17 -4.96
C PRO A 78 6.28 -4.76 -5.52
N ALA A 79 5.28 -3.91 -5.76
CA ALA A 79 3.97 -4.28 -6.28
C ALA A 79 3.88 -4.29 -7.82
N GLN A 80 4.96 -4.10 -8.56
CA GLN A 80 4.93 -3.92 -10.03
C GLN A 80 4.14 -5.01 -10.75
N ARG A 81 4.38 -6.28 -10.43
CA ARG A 81 3.68 -7.43 -11.06
C ARG A 81 2.18 -7.40 -10.81
N LEU A 82 1.78 -7.01 -9.60
CA LEU A 82 0.38 -6.89 -9.21
C LEU A 82 -0.28 -5.72 -9.95
N LEU A 83 0.40 -4.58 -10.03
CA LEU A 83 -0.07 -3.40 -10.77
C LEU A 83 -0.22 -3.69 -12.25
N GLU A 84 0.75 -4.37 -12.88
CA GLU A 84 0.68 -4.78 -14.29
C GLU A 84 -0.54 -5.68 -14.55
N ALA A 85 -0.76 -6.68 -13.70
CA ALA A 85 -1.87 -7.62 -13.84
C ALA A 85 -3.23 -6.94 -13.68
N ILE A 86 -3.38 -6.08 -12.65
CA ILE A 86 -4.63 -5.37 -12.37
C ILE A 86 -4.89 -4.31 -13.44
N ASN A 87 -3.86 -3.59 -13.89
CA ASN A 87 -4.02 -2.60 -14.95
C ASN A 87 -4.51 -3.24 -16.26
N LYS A 88 -3.95 -4.39 -16.67
CA LYS A 88 -4.42 -5.15 -17.86
C LYS A 88 -5.85 -5.68 -17.74
N LEU A 89 -6.37 -5.82 -16.52
CA LEU A 89 -7.72 -6.32 -16.28
C LEU A 89 -8.76 -5.19 -16.30
N LEU A 90 -8.39 -4.00 -15.79
CA LEU A 90 -9.31 -2.89 -15.59
C LEU A 90 -9.30 -1.85 -16.72
N PHE A 91 -8.23 -1.78 -17.51
CA PHE A 91 -8.02 -0.82 -18.60
C PHE A 91 -7.58 -1.54 -19.88
#